data_AF-A0A1E5RUL4-F1
#
_entry.id   AF-A0A1E5RUL4-F1
#
_cell.length_a   1.000
_cell.length_b   1.000
_cell.length_c   1.000
_cell.angle_alpha   90.00
_cell.angle_beta   90.00
_cell.angle_gamma   90.00
#
_symmetry.space_group_name_H-M   'P 1'
#
loop_
_entity.id
_entity.type
_entity.pdbx_description
1 polymer ?
#
loop_
_entity_poly.entity_id
_entity_poly.type
_entity_poly.pdbx_seq_one_letter_code
_entity_poly.pdbx_strand_id
1 'polypeptide(L)'
;MFRPTLRLLQETKKNKAPVPMELAPLFAACAVAMCSLTYFTYKKLRYDEGLRIINNPNQSLLDNVLDLDSKTEVIDIHNKETYQESK
;
A
#
# COMPACT_ATOMS: atom_id res chain seq x y z
N MET A 1 40.13 16.64 -18.06
CA MET A 1 39.29 16.04 -17.00
C MET A 1 38.54 14.84 -17.59
N PHE A 2 38.89 13.62 -17.18
CA PHE A 2 38.24 12.38 -17.65
C PHE A 2 36.93 12.18 -16.88
N ARG A 3 35.78 12.07 -17.58
CA ARG A 3 34.44 11.91 -16.95
C ARG A 3 33.99 10.45 -17.10
N PRO A 4 34.24 9.58 -16.11
CA PRO A 4 33.98 8.14 -16.23
C PRO A 4 32.51 7.81 -16.48
N THR A 5 31.59 8.65 -15.98
CA THR A 5 30.14 8.52 -16.17
C THR A 5 29.69 8.63 -17.63
N LEU A 6 30.39 9.43 -18.44
CA LEU A 6 30.07 9.55 -19.87
C LEU A 6 30.51 8.32 -20.67
N ARG A 7 31.57 7.64 -20.25
CA ARG A 7 32.08 6.43 -20.92
C ARG A 7 31.11 5.25 -20.74
N LEU A 8 30.56 5.08 -19.55
CA LEU A 8 29.50 4.09 -19.28
C LEU A 8 28.24 4.35 -20.13
N LEU A 9 27.83 5.61 -20.27
CA LEU A 9 26.72 6.01 -21.15
C LEU A 9 27.01 5.78 -22.65
N GLN A 10 28.28 5.82 -23.06
CA GLN A 10 28.68 5.53 -24.44
C GLN A 10 28.75 4.02 -24.74
N GLU A 11 28.97 3.18 -23.73
CA GLU A 11 28.99 1.72 -23.88
C GLU A 11 27.57 1.14 -24.07
N THR A 12 26.56 1.70 -23.40
CA THR A 12 25.16 1.30 -23.60
C THR A 12 24.65 1.62 -25.01
N LYS A 13 25.19 2.67 -25.65
CA LYS A 13 24.84 3.05 -27.03
C LYS A 13 25.33 2.04 -28.09
N LYS A 14 26.31 1.19 -27.74
CA LYS A 14 26.91 0.19 -28.64
C LYS A 14 26.10 -1.10 -28.72
N ASN A 15 25.27 -1.39 -27.72
CA ASN A 15 24.37 -2.53 -27.72
C ASN A 15 23.05 -2.17 -28.42
N LYS A 16 23.13 -1.88 -29.72
CA LYS A 16 21.95 -1.84 -30.59
C LYS A 16 21.65 -3.27 -31.03
N ALA A 17 21.22 -4.12 -30.11
CA ALA A 17 20.54 -5.33 -30.54
C ALA A 17 19.29 -4.87 -31.31
N PRO A 18 19.13 -5.24 -32.60
CA PRO A 18 17.92 -4.88 -33.33
C PRO A 18 16.75 -5.56 -32.63
N VAL A 19 16.01 -4.79 -31.83
CA VAL A 19 14.80 -5.29 -31.18
C VAL A 19 13.83 -5.65 -32.31
N PRO A 20 13.37 -6.91 -32.39
CA PRO A 20 12.44 -7.30 -33.43
C PRO A 20 11.15 -6.49 -33.30
N MET A 21 10.60 -6.02 -34.42
CA MET A 21 9.32 -5.32 -34.46
C MET A 21 8.18 -6.14 -33.83
N GLU A 22 8.28 -7.46 -33.87
CA GLU A 22 7.33 -8.40 -33.24
C GLU A 22 7.21 -8.24 -31.71
N LEU A 23 8.21 -7.67 -31.04
CA LEU A 23 8.15 -7.41 -29.60
C LEU A 23 7.51 -6.07 -29.26
N ALA A 24 7.30 -5.17 -30.22
CA ALA A 24 6.62 -3.90 -30.02
C ALA A 24 5.26 -4.01 -29.29
N PRO A 25 4.36 -4.98 -29.61
CA PRO A 25 3.12 -5.16 -28.87
C PRO A 25 3.35 -5.53 -27.39
N LEU A 26 4.36 -6.34 -27.09
CA LEU A 26 4.70 -6.72 -25.71
C LEU A 26 5.25 -5.52 -24.92
N PHE A 27 6.10 -4.70 -25.54
CA PHE A 27 6.58 -3.46 -24.93
C PHE A 27 5.45 -2.44 -24.73
N ALA A 28 4.51 -2.33 -25.67
CA ALA A 28 3.35 -1.46 -25.53
C ALA A 28 2.46 -1.93 -24.37
N ALA A 29 2.20 -3.24 -24.25
CA ALA A 29 1.44 -3.80 -23.12
C ALA A 29 2.13 -3.50 -21.77
N CYS A 30 3.44 -3.71 -21.68
CA CYS A 30 4.21 -3.36 -20.48
C CYS A 30 4.15 -1.86 -20.16
N ALA A 31 4.26 -0.99 -21.17
CA ALA A 31 4.17 0.46 -20.98
C ALA A 31 2.79 0.88 -20.47
N VAL A 32 1.72 0.32 -21.04
CA VAL A 32 0.34 0.56 -20.58
C VAL A 32 0.15 0.05 -19.15
N ALA A 33 0.67 -1.13 -18.82
CA ALA A 33 0.62 -1.69 -17.47
C ALA A 33 1.32 -0.77 -16.47
N MET A 34 2.54 -0.31 -16.76
CA MET A 34 3.28 0.61 -15.89
C MET A 34 2.56 1.96 -15.73
N CYS A 35 2.01 2.51 -16.82
CA CYS A 35 1.30 3.79 -16.78
C CYS A 35 -0.02 3.70 -16.01
N SER A 36 -0.75 2.59 -16.16
CA SER A 36 -1.96 2.34 -15.37
C SER A 36 -1.66 2.15 -13.89
N LEU A 37 -0.58 1.43 -13.55
CA LEU A 37 -0.16 1.21 -12.17
C LEU A 37 0.19 2.52 -11.48
N THR A 38 0.97 3.39 -12.13
CA THR A 38 1.33 4.70 -11.56
C THR A 38 0.11 5.60 -11.39
N TYR A 39 -0.81 5.62 -12.36
CA TYR A 39 -2.05 6.38 -12.27
C TYR A 39 -2.95 5.91 -11.12
N PHE A 40 -3.20 4.60 -11.00
CA PHE A 40 -4.02 4.04 -9.93
C PHE A 40 -3.37 4.22 -8.57
N THR A 41 -2.05 4.02 -8.48
CA THR A 41 -1.30 4.25 -7.23
C THR A 41 -1.39 5.71 -6.81
N TYR A 42 -1.17 6.65 -7.73
CA TYR A 42 -1.33 8.08 -7.44
C TYR A 42 -2.75 8.42 -7.00
N LYS A 43 -3.76 7.94 -7.74
CA LYS A 43 -5.16 8.18 -7.41
C LYS A 43 -5.51 7.64 -6.02
N LYS A 44 -5.06 6.42 -5.69
CA LYS A 44 -5.26 5.80 -4.38
C LYS A 44 -4.56 6.62 -3.30
N LEU A 45 -3.29 6.98 -3.45
CA LEU A 45 -2.57 7.73 -2.41
C LEU A 45 -3.07 9.18 -2.24
N ARG A 46 -3.58 9.82 -3.30
CA ARG A 46 -4.00 11.23 -3.29
C ARG A 46 -5.43 11.42 -2.78
N TYR A 47 -6.34 10.54 -3.20
CA TYR A 47 -7.79 10.71 -2.99
C TYR A 47 -8.40 9.66 -2.07
N ASP A 48 -7.67 8.61 -1.71
CA ASP A 48 -8.16 7.69 -0.68
C ASP A 48 -8.11 8.38 0.67
N GLU A 49 -9.29 8.72 1.18
CA GLU A 49 -9.42 9.35 2.48
C GLU A 49 -9.01 8.40 3.60
N GLY A 50 -9.05 7.08 3.35
CA GLY A 50 -8.81 5.97 4.26
C GLY A 50 -7.36 5.74 4.72
N LEU A 51 -6.36 6.38 4.10
CA LEU A 51 -4.95 6.19 4.44
C LEU A 51 -4.27 7.49 4.93
N ARG A 52 -4.97 8.62 4.86
CA ARG A 52 -4.39 9.93 5.16
C ARG A 52 -4.49 10.23 6.66
N ILE A 53 -3.51 9.72 7.41
CA ILE A 53 -3.36 9.92 8.87
C ILE A 53 -3.40 11.41 9.25
N ILE A 54 -2.92 12.30 8.36
CA ILE A 54 -2.96 13.76 8.55
C ILE A 54 -4.38 14.34 8.57
N ASN A 55 -5.32 13.80 7.78
CA ASN A 55 -6.67 14.35 7.65
C ASN A 55 -7.72 13.55 8.43
N ASN A 56 -7.47 12.27 8.68
CA ASN A 56 -8.38 11.36 9.38
C ASN A 56 -7.62 10.64 10.51
N PRO A 57 -7.40 11.30 11.66
CA PRO A 57 -6.64 10.72 12.77
C PRO A 57 -7.35 9.51 13.42
N ASN A 58 -8.66 9.38 13.26
CA ASN A 58 -9.48 8.31 13.85
C ASN A 58 -9.82 7.20 12.84
N GLN A 59 -8.83 6.71 12.10
CA GLN A 59 -8.98 5.55 11.19
C GLN A 59 -8.70 4.21 11.85
N SER A 60 -8.00 4.26 12.99
CA SER A 60 -7.83 3.07 13.79
C SER A 60 -9.19 2.69 14.36
N LEU A 61 -9.61 1.43 14.15
CA LEU A 61 -10.71 0.84 14.89
C LEU A 61 -10.38 0.69 16.40
N LEU A 62 -9.32 1.36 16.90
CA LEU A 62 -8.90 1.36 18.29
C LEU A 62 -10.06 1.69 19.22
N ASP A 63 -10.86 2.70 18.89
CA ASP A 63 -12.01 3.08 19.71
C ASP A 63 -13.03 1.94 19.79
N ASN A 64 -13.25 1.20 18.68
CA ASN A 64 -14.11 0.02 18.71
C ASN A 64 -13.49 -1.14 19.50
N VAL A 65 -12.17 -1.34 19.44
CA VAL A 65 -11.49 -2.40 20.20
C VAL A 65 -11.45 -2.08 21.70
N LEU A 66 -11.23 -0.81 22.06
CA LEU A 66 -11.26 -0.31 23.44
C LEU A 66 -12.69 -0.30 24.01
N ASP A 67 -13.70 0.04 23.20
CA ASP A 67 -15.11 -0.09 23.57
C ASP A 67 -15.52 -1.55 23.71
N LEU A 68 -14.99 -2.45 22.86
CA LEU A 68 -15.21 -3.88 23.03
C LEU A 68 -14.60 -4.37 24.34
N ASP A 69 -13.34 -4.03 24.65
CA ASP A 69 -12.68 -4.43 25.90
C ASP A 69 -13.40 -3.94 27.16
N SER A 70 -14.01 -2.74 27.10
CA SER A 70 -14.78 -2.16 28.21
C SER A 70 -16.25 -2.63 28.29
N LYS A 71 -16.86 -3.08 27.18
CA LYS A 71 -18.25 -3.58 27.14
C LYS A 71 -18.36 -5.09 27.17
N THR A 72 -17.34 -5.83 26.73
CA THR A 72 -17.20 -7.22 27.13
C THR A 72 -16.86 -7.19 28.61
N GLU A 73 -17.92 -7.21 29.41
CA GLU A 73 -17.95 -7.94 30.66
C GLU A 73 -17.36 -9.32 30.38
N VAL A 74 -16.03 -9.40 30.43
CA VAL A 74 -15.38 -10.66 30.71
C VAL A 74 -15.96 -11.01 32.06
N ILE A 75 -16.89 -11.96 32.02
CA ILE A 75 -17.19 -12.89 33.09
C ILE A 75 -15.83 -13.24 33.67
N ASP A 76 -15.42 -12.53 34.72
CA ASP A 76 -14.19 -12.81 35.43
C ASP A 76 -14.40 -14.22 35.98
N ILE A 77 -13.82 -15.23 35.34
CA ILE A 77 -13.84 -16.64 35.78
C ILE A 77 -13.23 -16.74 37.21
N HIS A 78 -12.58 -15.67 37.68
CA HIS A 78 -11.97 -15.53 38.99
C HIS A 78 -12.71 -14.64 40.00
N ASN A 79 -13.86 -14.03 39.68
CA ASN A 79 -14.65 -13.28 40.65
C ASN A 79 -15.93 -14.05 41.04
N LYS A 80 -16.03 -14.46 42.31
CA LYS A 80 -17.04 -15.42 42.80
C LYS A 80 -18.43 -14.84 43.10
N GLU A 81 -18.70 -13.55 42.87
CA GLU A 81 -19.83 -12.88 43.55
C GLU A 81 -21.03 -12.42 42.70
N THR A 82 -21.08 -12.67 41.39
CA THR A 82 -22.19 -12.12 40.56
C THR A 82 -23.11 -13.20 39.99
N TYR A 83 -23.84 -13.88 40.88
CA TYR A 83 -25.15 -14.47 40.56
C TYR A 83 -26.16 -13.97 41.58
N GLN A 84 -26.84 -12.88 41.26
CA GLN A 84 -28.14 -12.58 41.85
C GLN A 84 -29.17 -12.53 40.73
N GLU A 85 -30.13 -13.43 40.86
CA GLU A 85 -31.24 -13.69 39.96
C GLU A 85 -32.09 -12.43 39.75
N SER A 86 -32.44 -12.15 38.49
CA SER A 86 -33.59 -11.30 38.18
C SER A 86 -34.85 -12.17 38.13
N LYS A 87 -35.81 -11.79 38.97
CA LYS A 87 -37.21 -12.26 39.02
C LYS A 87 -37.92 -12.23 37.67
#